data_AF-A0A0F9B3V8-F1
#
_entry.id   AF-A0A0F9B3V8-F1
#
_cell.length_a   1.000
_cell.length_b   1.000
_cell.length_c   1.000
_cell.angle_alpha   90.00
_cell.angle_beta   90.00
_cell.angle_gamma   90.00
#
_symmetry.space_group_name_H-M   'P 1'
#
loop_
_entity.id
_entity.type
_entity.pdbx_description
1 polymer ?
#
loop_
_entity_poly.entity_id
_entity_poly.type
_entity_poly.pdbx_seq_one_letter_code
_entity_poly.pdbx_strand_id
1 'polypeptide(L)'
;MSEPLTESSDIRWFPVIVDRMARPRNNKIPWKLAEVVYAGYSQRYGTDQSLERIAERGGFGILEIADHLEDTIADLETKNTRLQARVEELERWLSSIPSSSRQAITERDDHKALAERRGEALRRIAAAPSLAWQVGTIARAAIDLTPEEARLEKQKQLGHKGV
;
A
#
# COMPACT_ATOMS: atom_id res chain seq x y z
N MET A 1 -2.18 -8.25 -9.25
CA MET A 1 -1.76 -9.41 -8.45
C MET A 1 -1.99 -9.04 -7.00
N SER A 2 -3.07 -9.54 -6.41
CA SER A 2 -3.39 -9.29 -5.00
C SER A 2 -2.40 -10.09 -4.16
N GLU A 3 -1.70 -9.42 -3.25
CA GLU A 3 -0.87 -10.11 -2.27
C GLU A 3 -1.72 -11.14 -1.52
N PRO A 4 -1.20 -12.36 -1.27
CA PRO A 4 -1.90 -13.32 -0.43
C PRO A 4 -2.06 -12.67 0.94
N LEU A 5 -3.30 -12.65 1.46
CA LEU A 5 -3.61 -12.28 2.83
C LEU A 5 -2.83 -13.23 3.74
N THR A 6 -1.58 -12.87 4.03
CA THR A 6 -0.75 -13.59 4.99
C THR A 6 -1.51 -13.55 6.30
N GLU A 7 -1.87 -14.75 6.77
CA GLU A 7 -2.56 -14.97 8.03
C GLU A 7 -1.91 -14.11 9.11
N SER A 8 -2.65 -13.09 9.55
CA SER A 8 -2.26 -12.22 10.65
C SER A 8 -2.15 -13.12 11.89
N SER A 9 -0.92 -13.53 12.18
CA SER A 9 -0.55 -14.56 13.16
C SER A 9 -0.77 -14.17 14.63
N ASP A 10 -1.37 -13.01 14.90
CA ASP A 10 -1.71 -12.57 16.25
C ASP A 10 -3.22 -12.51 16.43
N ILE A 11 -3.84 -13.70 16.49
CA ILE A 11 -5.24 -13.82 16.92
C ILE A 11 -5.29 -13.60 18.43
N ARG A 12 -5.37 -12.32 18.82
CA ARG A 12 -5.73 -11.92 20.18
C ARG A 12 -7.20 -12.33 20.41
N TRP A 13 -7.48 -12.96 21.54
CA TRP A 13 -8.82 -13.40 21.90
C TRP A 13 -9.47 -12.45 22.90
N PHE A 14 -10.76 -12.15 22.70
CA PHE A 14 -11.57 -11.28 23.56
C PHE A 14 -12.62 -12.12 24.31
N PRO A 15 -12.79 -11.92 25.64
CA PRO A 15 -13.72 -12.71 26.43
C PRO A 15 -15.19 -12.41 26.11
N VAL A 16 -16.08 -13.39 26.27
CA VAL A 16 -17.53 -13.23 26.08
C VAL A 16 -18.30 -13.75 27.27
N ILE A 17 -19.24 -12.95 27.75
CA ILE A 17 -20.16 -13.29 28.83
C ILE A 17 -21.37 -14.02 28.22
N VAL A 18 -21.50 -15.31 28.48
CA VAL A 18 -22.61 -16.13 27.95
C VAL A 18 -23.75 -16.26 28.95
N ASP A 19 -23.41 -16.43 30.23
CA ASP A 19 -24.36 -16.43 31.33
C ASP A 19 -23.63 -15.92 32.58
N ARG A 20 -24.16 -14.86 33.21
CA ARG A 20 -23.58 -14.27 34.43
C ARG A 20 -23.72 -15.21 35.64
N MET A 21 -24.63 -16.18 35.57
CA MET A 21 -24.94 -17.13 36.64
C MET A 21 -24.33 -18.52 36.40
N ALA A 22 -23.87 -18.83 35.18
CA ALA A 22 -23.22 -20.11 34.90
C ALA A 22 -21.74 -20.11 35.28
N ARG A 23 -21.18 -21.30 35.46
CA ARG A 23 -19.72 -21.48 35.60
C ARG A 23 -19.01 -20.82 34.41
N PRO A 24 -17.90 -20.09 34.64
CA PRO A 24 -17.11 -19.49 33.57
C PRO A 24 -16.76 -20.53 32.52
N ARG A 25 -17.33 -20.39 31.32
CA ARG A 25 -16.89 -21.12 30.14
C ARG A 25 -15.86 -20.26 29.42
N ASN A 26 -14.88 -20.91 28.79
CA ASN A 26 -13.82 -20.25 28.04
C ASN A 26 -14.34 -19.71 26.68
N ASN A 27 -15.41 -18.92 26.71
CA ASN A 27 -16.02 -18.34 25.52
C ASN A 27 -15.22 -17.11 25.13
N LYS A 28 -14.71 -17.11 23.90
CA LYS A 28 -13.94 -16.00 23.35
C LYS A 28 -14.30 -15.79 21.89
N ILE A 29 -14.15 -14.55 21.44
CA ILE A 29 -14.22 -14.17 20.02
C ILE A 29 -12.87 -13.58 19.59
N PRO A 30 -12.56 -13.54 18.28
CA PRO A 30 -11.37 -12.83 17.79
C PRO A 30 -11.44 -11.34 18.17
N TRP A 31 -10.31 -10.75 18.55
CA TRP A 31 -10.22 -9.34 18.94
C TRP A 31 -10.76 -8.41 17.85
N LYS A 32 -10.47 -8.71 16.58
CA LYS A 32 -11.02 -7.96 15.44
C LYS A 32 -12.55 -7.93 15.41
N LEU A 33 -13.21 -9.02 15.81
CA LEU A 33 -14.67 -9.03 15.91
C LEU A 33 -15.13 -8.15 17.09
N ALA A 34 -14.41 -8.17 18.21
CA ALA A 34 -14.69 -7.30 19.35
C ALA A 34 -14.50 -5.80 19.03
N GLU A 35 -13.55 -5.46 18.15
CA GLU A 35 -13.38 -4.09 17.64
C GLU A 35 -14.61 -3.62 16.85
N VAL A 36 -15.20 -4.49 16.02
CA VAL A 36 -16.44 -4.18 15.29
C VAL A 36 -17.60 -3.99 16.27
N VAL A 37 -17.75 -4.88 17.25
CA VAL A 37 -18.77 -4.75 18.31
C VAL A 37 -18.58 -3.45 19.09
N TYR A 38 -17.33 -3.08 19.39
CA TYR A 38 -17.03 -1.85 20.12
C TYR A 38 -17.29 -0.58 19.31
N ALA A 39 -17.19 -0.63 17.98
CA ALA A 39 -17.59 0.50 17.14
C ALA A 39 -19.09 0.81 17.36
N GLY A 40 -19.96 -0.21 17.34
CA GLY A 40 -21.37 -0.04 17.67
C GLY A 40 -21.62 0.44 19.10
N TYR A 41 -20.93 -0.17 20.09
CA TYR A 41 -21.01 0.25 21.49
C TYR A 41 -20.63 1.74 21.67
N SER A 42 -19.50 2.15 21.11
CA SER A 42 -18.96 3.50 21.30
C SER A 42 -19.75 4.57 20.57
N GLN A 43 -20.42 4.22 19.48
CA GLN A 43 -21.39 5.10 18.82
C GLN A 43 -22.59 5.39 19.71
N ARG A 44 -23.09 4.38 20.45
CA ARG A 44 -24.28 4.51 21.29
C ARG A 44 -24.00 5.12 22.66
N TYR A 45 -22.85 4.78 23.27
CA TYR A 45 -22.54 5.12 24.66
C TYR A 45 -21.29 5.99 24.84
N GLY A 46 -20.57 6.32 23.78
CA GLY A 46 -19.33 7.10 23.83
C GLY A 46 -18.07 6.26 24.08
N THR A 47 -16.94 6.93 24.33
CA THR A 47 -15.61 6.30 24.43
C THR A 47 -15.02 6.29 25.84
N ASP A 48 -15.85 6.53 26.86
CA ASP A 48 -15.44 6.55 28.27
C ASP A 48 -14.91 5.19 28.79
N GLN A 49 -15.18 4.10 28.07
CA GLN A 49 -14.60 2.78 28.29
C GLN A 49 -13.84 2.35 27.05
N SER A 50 -12.57 1.97 27.19
CA SER A 50 -11.83 1.32 26.09
C SER A 50 -12.21 -0.15 25.96
N LEU A 51 -11.96 -0.72 24.77
CA LEU A 51 -12.16 -2.14 24.51
C LEU A 51 -11.35 -3.03 25.48
N GLU A 52 -10.11 -2.67 25.79
CA GLU A 52 -9.28 -3.35 26.79
C GLU A 52 -9.94 -3.37 28.16
N ARG A 53 -10.50 -2.24 28.61
CA ARG A 53 -11.17 -2.14 29.91
C ARG A 53 -12.45 -2.97 29.95
N ILE A 54 -13.15 -3.11 28.82
CA ILE A 54 -14.29 -4.02 28.70
C ILE A 54 -13.82 -5.47 28.77
N ALA A 55 -12.73 -5.83 28.11
CA ALA A 55 -12.14 -7.18 28.19
C ALA A 55 -11.76 -7.55 29.64
N GLU A 56 -11.13 -6.62 30.37
CA GLU A 56 -10.77 -6.80 31.79
C GLU A 56 -11.99 -7.06 32.69
N ARG A 57 -13.16 -6.53 32.31
CA ARG A 57 -14.44 -6.73 33.02
C ARG A 57 -15.20 -7.99 32.60
N GLY A 58 -14.62 -8.81 31.74
CA GLY A 58 -15.20 -10.06 31.26
C GLY A 58 -15.77 -10.00 29.84
N GLY A 59 -15.68 -8.84 29.18
CA GLY A 59 -16.10 -8.68 27.78
C GLY A 59 -17.58 -8.34 27.61
N PHE A 60 -18.08 -8.56 26.39
CA PHE A 60 -19.47 -8.30 26.01
C PHE A 60 -20.34 -9.52 26.28
N GLY A 61 -21.60 -9.28 26.63
CA GLY A 61 -22.67 -10.28 26.59
C GLY A 61 -23.03 -10.70 25.17
N ILE A 62 -23.51 -11.92 24.97
CA ILE A 62 -23.99 -12.37 23.64
C ILE A 62 -25.05 -11.41 23.06
N LEU A 63 -25.99 -10.95 23.89
CA LEU A 63 -27.03 -10.03 23.44
C LEU A 63 -26.48 -8.63 23.11
N GLU A 64 -25.48 -8.16 23.86
CA GLU A 64 -24.80 -6.89 23.57
C GLU A 64 -24.02 -6.99 22.24
N ILE A 65 -23.38 -8.14 21.98
CA ILE A 65 -22.72 -8.41 20.70
C ILE A 65 -23.74 -8.32 19.56
N ALA A 66 -24.89 -9.00 19.67
CA ALA A 66 -25.92 -8.99 18.64
C ALA A 66 -26.46 -7.58 18.38
N ASP A 67 -26.81 -6.85 19.45
CA ASP A 67 -27.35 -5.48 19.39
C ASP A 67 -26.35 -4.50 18.75
N HIS A 68 -25.07 -4.53 19.15
CA HIS A 68 -24.07 -3.61 18.57
C HIS A 68 -23.63 -3.99 17.15
N LEU A 69 -23.68 -5.27 16.79
CA LEU A 69 -23.47 -5.69 15.41
C LEU A 69 -24.61 -5.22 14.52
N GLU A 70 -25.86 -5.31 14.98
CA GLU A 70 -27.02 -4.80 14.25
C GLU A 70 -26.91 -3.30 13.97
N ASP A 71 -26.57 -2.50 14.99
CA ASP A 71 -26.30 -1.06 14.83
C ASP A 71 -25.20 -0.78 13.78
N THR A 72 -24.09 -1.52 13.88
CA THR A 72 -22.94 -1.34 12.99
C THR A 72 -23.29 -1.71 11.54
N ILE A 73 -24.06 -2.78 11.35
CA ILE A 73 -24.53 -3.20 10.03
C ILE A 73 -25.45 -2.14 9.44
N ALA A 74 -26.41 -1.62 10.20
CA ALA A 74 -27.32 -0.57 9.72
C ALA A 74 -26.60 0.72 9.33
N ASP A 75 -25.58 1.14 10.09
CA ASP A 75 -24.74 2.31 9.73
C ASP A 75 -23.92 2.05 8.46
N LEU A 76 -23.34 0.86 8.32
CA LEU A 76 -22.59 0.47 7.11
C LEU A 76 -23.50 0.42 5.88
N GLU A 77 -24.72 -0.09 6.00
CA GLU A 77 -25.71 -0.09 4.92
C GLU A 77 -26.06 1.34 4.51
N THR A 78 -26.31 2.23 5.47
CA THR A 78 -26.58 3.65 5.21
C THR A 78 -25.42 4.33 4.47
N LYS A 79 -24.17 4.09 4.93
CA LYS A 79 -22.96 4.61 4.27
C LYS A 79 -22.80 4.04 2.85
N ASN A 80 -23.09 2.77 2.66
CA ASN A 80 -23.01 2.12 1.35
C ASN A 80 -24.02 2.75 0.38
N THR A 81 -25.28 2.92 0.78
CA THR A 81 -26.29 3.62 -0.04
C THR A 81 -25.86 5.04 -0.41
N ARG A 82 -25.27 5.79 0.53
CA ARG A 82 -24.73 7.12 0.25
C ARG A 82 -23.57 7.10 -0.76
N LEU A 83 -22.65 6.15 -0.61
CA LEU A 83 -21.52 5.99 -1.52
C LEU A 83 -21.99 5.59 -2.92
N GLN A 84 -22.96 4.69 -3.02
CA GLN A 84 -23.58 4.30 -4.28
C GLN A 84 -24.22 5.51 -4.98
N ALA A 85 -25.02 6.31 -4.26
CA ALA A 85 -25.61 7.52 -4.81
C ALA A 85 -24.53 8.52 -5.31
N ARG A 86 -23.40 8.63 -4.60
CA ARG A 86 -22.28 9.49 -5.01
C ARG A 86 -21.58 8.95 -6.26
N VAL A 87 -21.40 7.64 -6.38
CA VAL A 87 -20.85 7.01 -7.58
C VAL A 87 -21.77 7.28 -8.77
N GLU A 88 -23.08 7.06 -8.64
CA GLU A 88 -24.04 7.34 -9.71
C GLU A 88 -24.06 8.82 -10.11
N GLU A 89 -23.94 9.74 -9.16
CA GLU A 89 -23.83 11.18 -9.43
C GLU A 89 -22.56 11.50 -10.23
N LEU A 90 -21.42 10.93 -9.83
CA LEU A 90 -20.15 11.12 -10.53
C LEU A 90 -20.17 10.50 -11.91
N GLU A 91 -20.77 9.33 -12.08
CA GLU A 91 -20.95 8.69 -13.39
C GLU A 91 -21.85 9.51 -14.30
N ARG A 92 -22.93 10.09 -13.75
CA ARG A 92 -23.81 11.02 -14.47
C ARG A 92 -23.08 12.31 -14.86
N TRP A 93 -22.29 12.86 -13.95
CA TRP A 93 -21.48 14.05 -14.21
C TRP A 93 -20.41 13.75 -15.27
N LEU A 94 -19.69 12.64 -15.17
CA LEU A 94 -18.72 12.20 -16.19
C LEU A 94 -19.42 12.05 -17.54
N SER A 95 -20.60 11.44 -17.56
CA SER A 95 -21.42 11.28 -18.76
C SER A 95 -21.85 12.60 -19.41
N SER A 96 -22.05 13.66 -18.62
CA SER A 96 -22.44 14.98 -19.14
C SER A 96 -21.26 15.81 -19.67
N ILE A 97 -20.02 15.47 -19.34
CA ILE A 97 -18.84 16.13 -19.89
C ILE A 97 -18.76 15.85 -21.40
N PRO A 98 -18.71 16.88 -22.26
CA PRO A 98 -18.54 16.71 -23.69
C PRO A 98 -17.29 15.89 -24.01
N SER A 99 -17.37 15.01 -25.01
CA SER A 99 -16.25 14.14 -25.41
C SER A 99 -14.97 14.91 -25.73
N SER A 100 -15.08 16.16 -26.22
CA SER A 100 -13.94 17.05 -26.45
C SER A 100 -13.21 17.47 -25.17
N SER A 101 -13.94 17.65 -24.07
CA SER A 101 -13.34 17.94 -22.76
C SER A 101 -12.67 16.71 -22.15
N ARG A 102 -13.18 15.50 -22.42
CA ARG A 102 -12.50 14.26 -22.02
C ARG A 102 -11.20 14.05 -22.79
N GLN A 103 -11.20 14.32 -24.10
CA GLN A 103 -9.98 14.25 -24.93
C GLN A 103 -8.91 15.25 -24.46
N ALA A 104 -9.30 16.49 -24.12
CA ALA A 104 -8.37 17.48 -23.59
C ALA A 104 -7.73 17.08 -22.25
N ILE A 105 -8.45 16.33 -21.40
CA ILE A 105 -7.89 15.80 -20.14
C ILE A 105 -6.86 14.71 -20.43
N THR A 106 -7.16 13.76 -21.31
CA THR A 106 -6.22 12.70 -21.69
C THR A 106 -4.95 13.27 -22.34
N GLU A 107 -5.09 14.25 -23.23
CA GLU A 107 -3.95 14.91 -23.87
C GLU A 107 -3.05 15.61 -22.84
N ARG A 108 -3.64 16.24 -21.82
CA ARG A 108 -2.88 16.89 -20.75
C ARG A 108 -2.07 15.88 -19.92
N ASP A 109 -2.65 14.72 -19.60
CA ASP A 109 -1.96 13.68 -18.84
C ASP A 109 -0.81 13.05 -19.66
N ASP A 110 -1.03 12.83 -20.96
CA ASP A 110 0.01 12.36 -21.88
C ASP A 110 1.15 13.37 -22.00
N HIS A 111 0.83 14.67 -22.08
CA HIS A 111 1.83 15.74 -22.08
C HIS A 111 2.64 15.78 -20.79
N LYS A 112 2.00 15.57 -19.63
CA LYS A 112 2.70 15.52 -18.34
C LYS A 112 3.62 14.29 -18.27
N ALA A 113 3.13 13.11 -18.67
CA ALA A 113 3.92 11.88 -18.69
C ALA A 113 5.13 12.00 -19.63
N LEU A 114 4.95 12.65 -20.79
CA LEU A 114 6.03 12.93 -21.73
C LEU A 114 7.06 13.90 -21.12
N ALA A 115 6.61 14.96 -20.42
CA ALA A 115 7.49 15.91 -19.76
C ALA A 115 8.32 15.24 -18.65
N GLU A 116 7.72 14.36 -17.85
CA GLU A 116 8.42 13.58 -16.82
C GLU A 116 9.46 12.63 -17.43
N ARG A 117 9.10 11.90 -18.49
CA ARG A 117 10.04 11.03 -19.23
C ARG A 117 11.20 11.84 -19.83
N ARG A 118 10.92 13.02 -20.38
CA ARG A 118 11.94 13.92 -20.92
C ARG A 118 12.87 14.42 -19.83
N GLY A 119 12.33 14.85 -18.69
CA GLY A 119 13.11 15.27 -17.53
C GLY A 119 14.02 14.14 -17.02
N GLU A 120 13.49 12.93 -16.93
CA GLU A 120 14.26 11.75 -16.54
C GLU A 120 15.38 11.42 -17.55
N ALA A 121 15.09 11.47 -18.85
CA ALA A 121 16.09 11.27 -19.89
C ALA A 121 17.22 12.32 -19.79
N LEU A 122 16.87 13.60 -19.57
CA LEU A 122 17.84 14.67 -19.38
C LEU A 122 18.69 14.45 -18.12
N ARG A 123 18.09 14.00 -17.01
CA ARG A 123 18.83 13.63 -15.79
C ARG A 123 19.82 12.50 -16.05
N ARG A 124 19.43 11.48 -16.81
CA ARG A 124 20.33 10.38 -17.20
C ARG A 124 21.48 10.84 -18.08
N ILE A 125 21.23 11.74 -19.04
CA ILE A 125 22.27 12.32 -19.89
C ILE A 125 23.23 13.18 -19.05
N ALA A 126 22.71 13.97 -18.12
CA ALA A 126 23.54 14.80 -17.24
C ALA A 126 24.35 13.98 -16.21
N ALA A 127 23.79 12.86 -15.73
CA ALA A 127 24.48 11.94 -14.82
C ALA A 127 25.43 10.97 -15.55
N ALA A 128 25.33 10.85 -16.87
CA ALA A 128 26.29 10.08 -17.65
C ALA A 128 27.65 10.78 -17.54
N PRO A 129 28.72 10.05 -17.17
CA PRO A 129 30.06 10.61 -17.20
C PRO A 129 30.30 11.12 -18.63
N SER A 130 30.68 12.39 -18.75
CA SER A 130 31.03 12.98 -20.03
C SER A 130 31.93 12.01 -20.80
N LEU A 131 31.60 11.71 -22.07
CA LEU A 131 32.47 10.90 -22.93
C LEU A 131 33.89 11.48 -22.99
N ALA A 132 34.03 12.80 -22.87
CA ALA A 132 35.34 13.45 -22.75
C ALA A 132 36.04 13.14 -21.42
N TRP A 133 35.30 12.96 -20.33
CA TRP A 133 35.86 12.49 -19.06
C TRP A 133 36.26 11.01 -19.14
N GLN A 134 35.42 10.14 -19.69
CA GLN A 134 35.77 8.72 -19.89
C GLN A 134 36.99 8.53 -20.81
N VAL A 135 37.05 9.25 -21.94
CA VAL A 135 38.21 9.21 -22.85
C VAL A 135 39.46 9.79 -22.18
N GLY A 136 39.31 10.85 -21.37
CA GLY A 136 40.41 11.41 -20.58
C GLY A 136 40.96 10.43 -19.54
N THR A 137 40.09 9.70 -18.83
CA THR A 137 40.51 8.70 -17.84
C THR A 137 41.17 7.49 -18.49
N ILE A 138 40.67 7.03 -19.65
CA ILE A 138 41.30 5.97 -20.44
C ILE A 138 42.66 6.43 -20.97
N ALA A 139 42.76 7.65 -21.50
CA ALA A 139 44.02 8.21 -21.99
C ALA A 139 45.05 8.38 -20.86
N ARG A 140 44.62 8.77 -19.65
CA ARG A 140 45.52 8.89 -18.49
C ARG A 140 46.00 7.52 -17.99
N ALA A 141 45.11 6.54 -17.89
CA ALA A 141 45.48 5.15 -17.58
C ALA A 141 46.42 4.54 -18.63
N ALA A 142 46.29 4.94 -19.91
CA ALA A 142 47.19 4.49 -20.98
C ALA A 142 48.57 5.16 -20.95
N ILE A 143 48.69 6.35 -20.36
CA ILE A 143 49.97 7.07 -20.22
C ILE A 143 50.76 6.58 -18.98
N ASP A 144 50.06 6.14 -17.93
CA ASP A 144 50.70 5.60 -16.71
C ASP A 144 51.06 4.10 -16.81
N LEU A 145 50.65 3.40 -17.88
CA LEU A 145 51.10 2.05 -18.16
C LEU A 145 52.58 2.06 -18.56
N THR A 146 53.41 1.38 -17.77
CA THR A 146 54.80 1.15 -18.15
C THR A 146 54.84 0.29 -19.44
N PRO A 147 55.88 0.43 -20.28
CA PRO A 147 56.00 -0.35 -21.52
C PRO A 147 55.93 -1.88 -21.32
N GLU A 148 56.26 -2.36 -20.12
CA GLU A 148 56.14 -3.76 -19.68
C GLU A 148 54.68 -4.19 -19.50
N GLU A 149 53.88 -3.41 -18.78
CA GLU A 149 52.48 -3.73 -18.51
C GLU A 149 51.63 -3.70 -19.79
N ALA A 150 51.93 -2.77 -20.71
CA ALA A 150 51.29 -2.72 -22.02
C ALA A 150 51.58 -3.95 -22.89
N ARG A 151 52.75 -4.60 -22.73
CA ARG A 151 53.09 -5.86 -23.43
C ARG A 151 52.32 -7.05 -22.87
N LEU A 152 52.19 -7.13 -21.55
CA LEU A 152 51.44 -8.20 -20.86
C LEU A 152 49.94 -8.18 -21.19
N GLU A 153 49.33 -6.99 -21.25
CA GLU A 153 47.92 -6.85 -21.59
C GLU A 153 47.65 -7.21 -23.06
N LYS A 154 48.57 -6.86 -23.97
CA LYS A 154 48.50 -7.24 -25.39
C LYS A 154 48.63 -8.75 -25.61
N GLN A 155 49.42 -9.45 -24.78
CA GLN A 155 49.50 -10.92 -24.80
C GLN A 155 48.22 -11.59 -24.33
N LYS A 156 47.56 -11.08 -23.26
CA LYS A 156 46.28 -11.60 -22.79
C LYS A 156 45.17 -11.48 -23.84
N GLN A 157 45.09 -10.36 -24.55
CA GLN A 157 44.07 -10.14 -25.59
C GLN A 157 44.27 -11.03 -26.83
N LEU A 158 45.51 -11.39 -27.16
CA LEU A 158 45.82 -12.30 -28.26
C LEU A 158 45.59 -13.78 -27.89
N GLY A 159 45.72 -14.14 -26.60
CA GLY A 159 45.48 -15.51 -26.12
C GLY A 159 44.00 -15.92 -26.04
N HIS A 160 43.06 -14.97 -26.09
CA HIS A 160 41.62 -15.27 -25.96
C HIS A 160 40.87 -15.43 -27.30
N LYS A 161 41.55 -15.29 -28.45
CA LYS A 161 40.95 -15.48 -29.79
C LYS A 161 41.25 -16.85 -30.43
N GLY A 162 41.72 -17.80 -29.64
CA GLY A 162 42.11 -19.12 -30.11
C GLY A 162 41.51 -20.26 -29.29
N VAL A 163 40.18 -20.32 -29.17
CA VAL A 163 39.38 -21.56 -29.03
C VAL A 163 38.01 -21.30 -29.62
#